data_AF-A0A6G7YD75-F1
#
_entry.id   AF-A0A6G7YD75-F1
#
_cell.length_a   1.000
_cell.length_b   1.000
_cell.length_c   1.000
_cell.angle_alpha   90.00
_cell.angle_beta   90.00
_cell.angle_gamma   90.00
#
_symmetry.space_group_name_H-M   'P 1'
#
loop_
_entity.id
_entity.type
_entity.pdbx_description
1 polymer ?
#
loop_
_entity_poly.entity_id
_entity_poly.type
_entity_poly.pdbx_seq_one_letter_code
_entity_poly.pdbx_strand_id
1 'polypeptide(L)'
;MTMTSDTTRTDVRPRNHTLTAARVVAGLLGINGLAGATYFILIAPEEAVWIGPWVDVPVVALMLAGFVLKLAVAFAPGLPADRRIRLGFLAVALGVAVTLVKIPVYDEPEGVLFLAFDAVLLGVLLLAWRSTRVVVRG
;
A
#
# COMPACT_ATOMS: atom_id res chain seq x y z
N MET A 1 1.51 53.08 -23.10
CA MET A 1 2.49 52.06 -22.69
C MET A 1 1.82 51.26 -21.59
N THR A 2 1.12 50.19 -21.96
CA THR A 2 0.20 49.47 -21.07
C THR A 2 0.97 48.34 -20.40
N MET A 3 1.21 48.49 -19.11
CA MET A 3 1.96 47.54 -18.29
C MET A 3 1.01 46.40 -17.91
N THR A 4 1.05 45.31 -18.67
CA THR A 4 0.28 44.10 -18.38
C THR A 4 0.98 43.37 -17.23
N SER A 5 0.53 43.61 -16.00
CA SER A 5 0.98 42.87 -14.83
C SER A 5 0.42 41.45 -14.90
N ASP A 6 1.22 40.55 -15.44
CA ASP A 6 0.94 39.11 -15.49
C ASP A 6 1.06 38.56 -14.06
N THR A 7 -0.08 38.54 -13.36
CA THR A 7 -0.16 37.99 -12.00
C THR A 7 0.00 36.48 -12.09
N THR A 8 1.21 36.01 -11.88
CA THR A 8 1.54 34.59 -11.80
C THR A 8 0.83 34.01 -10.58
N ARG A 9 -0.40 33.52 -10.79
CA ARG A 9 -1.16 32.76 -9.78
C ARG A 9 -0.44 31.43 -9.60
N THR A 10 0.46 31.36 -8.63
CA THR A 10 1.02 30.10 -8.18
C THR A 10 -0.14 29.25 -7.67
N ASP A 11 -0.52 28.27 -8.49
CA ASP A 11 -1.57 27.32 -8.18
C ASP A 11 -1.06 26.39 -7.07
N VAL A 12 -1.10 26.88 -5.83
CA VAL A 12 -0.76 26.11 -4.63
C VAL A 12 -1.85 25.07 -4.46
N ARG A 13 -1.67 23.91 -5.11
CA ARG A 13 -2.57 22.77 -4.97
C ARG A 13 -2.71 22.44 -3.48
N PRO A 14 -3.93 22.43 -2.90
CA PRO A 14 -4.11 22.17 -1.49
C PRO A 14 -3.53 20.78 -1.14
N ARG A 15 -2.75 20.73 -0.05
CA ARG A 15 -2.14 19.47 0.43
C ARG A 15 -3.25 18.50 0.81
N ASN A 16 -3.30 17.37 0.10
CA ASN A 16 -4.24 16.29 0.42
C ASN A 16 -3.72 15.48 1.62
N HIS A 17 -4.06 15.91 2.83
CA HIS A 17 -3.62 15.27 4.08
C HIS A 17 -4.00 13.79 4.16
N THR A 18 -5.16 13.39 3.61
CA THR A 18 -5.58 11.98 3.60
C THR A 18 -4.72 11.13 2.67
N LEU A 19 -4.30 11.66 1.52
CA LEU A 19 -3.34 10.97 0.66
C LEU A 19 -1.96 10.84 1.33
N THR A 20 -1.51 11.87 2.04
CA THR A 20 -0.26 11.77 2.82
C THR A 20 -0.36 10.70 3.90
N ALA A 21 -1.46 10.65 4.65
CA ALA A 21 -1.70 9.59 5.63
C ALA A 21 -1.70 8.20 4.98
N ALA A 22 -2.37 8.02 3.84
CA ALA A 22 -2.38 6.75 3.10
C ALA A 22 -0.95 6.32 2.70
N ARG A 23 -0.10 7.27 2.30
CA ARG A 23 1.31 7.00 1.95
C ARG A 23 2.12 6.57 3.16
N VAL A 24 1.94 7.23 4.30
CA VAL A 24 2.64 6.88 5.54
C VAL A 24 2.24 5.47 5.98
N VAL A 25 0.94 5.19 6.05
CA VAL A 25 0.44 3.86 6.42
C VAL A 25 0.95 2.79 5.45
N ALA A 26 0.82 3.01 4.13
CA ALA A 26 1.33 2.06 3.14
C ALA A 26 2.85 1.84 3.27
N GLY A 27 3.61 2.90 3.55
CA GLY A 27 5.06 2.81 3.75
C GLY A 27 5.41 1.95 4.96
N LEU A 28 4.77 2.21 6.11
CA LEU A 28 4.97 1.44 7.33
C LEU A 28 4.62 -0.04 7.12
N LEU A 29 3.48 -0.33 6.49
CA LEU A 29 3.06 -1.72 6.22
C LEU A 29 4.00 -2.41 5.22
N GLY A 30 4.44 -1.72 4.18
CA GLY A 30 5.38 -2.26 3.21
C GLY A 30 6.74 -2.56 3.83
N ILE A 31 7.29 -1.63 4.63
CA ILE A 31 8.57 -1.81 5.33
C ILE A 31 8.47 -2.95 6.34
N ASN A 32 7.44 -2.94 7.20
CA ASN A 32 7.27 -3.96 8.23
C ASN A 32 7.07 -5.36 7.61
N GLY A 33 6.27 -5.45 6.54
CA GLY A 33 6.06 -6.70 5.81
C GLY A 33 7.34 -7.23 5.18
N LEU A 34 8.13 -6.38 4.52
CA LEU A 34 9.42 -6.77 3.96
C LEU A 34 10.44 -7.16 5.03
N ALA A 35 10.48 -6.46 6.16
CA ALA A 35 11.34 -6.83 7.29
C ALA A 35 10.96 -8.20 7.85
N GLY A 36 9.67 -8.45 8.07
CA GLY A 36 9.16 -9.75 8.50
C GLY A 36 9.46 -10.86 7.50
N ALA A 37 9.19 -10.64 6.20
CA ALA A 37 9.52 -11.61 5.15
C ALA A 37 11.04 -11.89 5.09
N THR A 38 11.86 -10.85 5.21
CA THR A 38 13.33 -10.98 5.22
C THR A 38 13.79 -11.82 6.41
N TYR A 39 13.22 -11.58 7.60
CA TYR A 39 13.52 -12.35 8.80
C TYR A 39 13.23 -13.84 8.61
N PHE A 40 12.01 -14.19 8.18
CA PHE A 40 11.63 -15.59 8.00
C PHE A 40 12.29 -16.28 6.80
N ILE A 41 12.70 -15.54 5.77
CA ILE A 41 13.36 -16.14 4.61
C ILE A 41 14.86 -16.34 4.83
N LEU A 42 15.53 -15.40 5.52
CA LEU A 42 17.00 -15.37 5.60
C LEU A 42 17.58 -15.62 6.99
N ILE A 43 16.84 -15.31 8.05
CA ILE A 43 17.36 -15.31 9.42
C ILE A 43 16.85 -16.51 10.21
N ALA A 44 15.53 -16.77 10.15
CA ALA A 44 14.87 -17.86 10.87
C ALA A 44 13.99 -18.72 9.93
N PRO A 45 14.56 -19.33 8.87
CA PRO A 45 13.81 -20.17 7.92
C PRO A 45 13.18 -21.42 8.55
N GLU A 46 13.73 -21.89 9.67
CA GLU A 46 13.23 -23.03 10.45
C GLU A 46 11.95 -22.72 11.24
N GLU A 47 11.65 -21.44 11.51
CA GLU A 47 10.41 -21.02 12.17
C GLU A 47 9.24 -20.91 11.17
N ALA A 48 9.53 -20.89 9.88
CA ALA A 48 8.51 -20.78 8.84
C ALA A 48 7.91 -22.15 8.50
N VAL A 49 6.59 -22.19 8.38
CA VAL A 49 5.86 -23.35 7.90
C VAL A 49 5.95 -23.39 6.37
N TRP A 50 6.50 -24.47 5.83
CA TRP A 50 6.61 -24.71 4.38
C TRP A 50 5.80 -25.94 3.99
N ILE A 51 4.97 -25.81 2.96
CA ILE A 51 4.09 -26.90 2.51
C ILE A 51 4.71 -27.61 1.30
N GLY A 52 5.41 -26.85 0.46
CA GLY A 52 6.05 -27.33 -0.75
C GLY A 52 6.17 -26.22 -1.80
N PRO A 53 7.17 -26.31 -2.69
CA PRO A 53 7.53 -25.23 -3.61
C PRO A 53 6.40 -24.78 -4.53
N TRP A 54 5.47 -25.67 -4.88
CA TRP A 54 4.32 -25.35 -5.74
C TRP A 54 3.29 -24.41 -5.08
N VAL A 55 3.25 -24.36 -3.75
CA VAL A 55 2.36 -23.47 -2.98
C VAL A 55 3.18 -22.29 -2.44
N ASP A 56 4.35 -22.56 -1.88
CA ASP A 56 5.13 -21.55 -1.17
C ASP A 56 5.68 -20.48 -2.10
N VAL A 57 6.23 -20.86 -3.26
CA VAL A 57 6.82 -19.90 -4.21
C VAL A 57 5.79 -18.88 -4.71
N PRO A 58 4.60 -19.27 -5.23
CA PRO A 58 3.61 -18.28 -5.64
C PRO A 58 3.06 -17.45 -4.48
N VAL A 59 2.83 -18.05 -3.31
CA VAL A 59 2.33 -17.31 -2.12
C VAL A 59 3.34 -16.26 -1.68
N VAL A 60 4.62 -16.63 -1.55
CA VAL A 60 5.70 -15.70 -1.18
C VAL A 60 5.89 -14.63 -2.25
N ALA A 61 5.86 -14.99 -3.53
CA ALA A 61 5.97 -14.01 -4.61
C ALA A 61 4.84 -12.96 -4.58
N LEU A 62 3.58 -13.40 -4.37
CA LEU A 62 2.43 -12.50 -4.24
C LEU A 62 2.52 -11.64 -2.97
N MET A 63 2.98 -12.22 -1.86
CA MET A 63 3.21 -11.51 -0.60
C MET A 63 4.24 -10.37 -0.80
N LEU A 64 5.40 -10.70 -1.36
CA LEU A 64 6.46 -9.72 -1.63
C LEU A 64 6.00 -8.65 -2.62
N ALA A 65 5.27 -9.05 -3.68
CA ALA A 65 4.66 -8.10 -4.60
C ALA A 65 3.71 -7.13 -3.88
N GLY A 66 2.88 -7.63 -2.94
CA GLY A 66 2.01 -6.80 -2.10
C GLY A 66 2.78 -5.76 -1.29
N PHE A 67 3.89 -6.15 -0.66
CA PHE A 67 4.73 -5.21 0.08
C PHE A 67 5.41 -4.18 -0.82
N VAL A 68 5.93 -4.60 -1.97
CA VAL A 68 6.52 -3.69 -2.96
C VAL A 68 5.49 -2.69 -3.49
N LEU A 69 4.25 -3.13 -3.74
CA LEU A 69 3.17 -2.23 -4.15
C LEU A 69 2.83 -1.22 -3.05
N LYS A 70 2.78 -1.64 -1.77
CA LYS A 70 2.61 -0.73 -0.62
C LYS A 70 3.74 0.30 -0.53
N LEU A 71 5.00 -0.11 -0.74
CA LEU A 71 6.14 0.81 -0.82
C LEU A 71 6.05 1.76 -2.01
N ALA A 72 5.61 1.27 -3.18
CA ALA A 72 5.40 2.13 -4.35
C ALA A 72 4.31 3.17 -4.08
N VAL A 73 3.24 2.81 -3.39
CA VAL A 73 2.22 3.76 -2.92
C VAL A 73 2.85 4.83 -2.03
N ALA A 74 3.78 4.48 -1.14
CA ALA A 74 4.43 5.45 -0.27
C ALA A 74 5.45 6.35 -1.00
N PHE A 75 6.32 5.75 -1.80
CA PHE A 75 7.59 6.35 -2.21
C PHE A 75 7.77 6.51 -3.72
N ALA A 76 6.94 5.88 -4.58
CA ALA A 76 7.16 5.96 -6.03
C ALA A 76 7.16 7.44 -6.51
N PRO A 77 8.26 7.94 -7.08
CA PRO A 77 8.36 9.32 -7.52
C PRO A 77 7.45 9.57 -8.73
N GLY A 78 6.92 10.78 -8.84
CA GLY A 78 6.13 11.20 -10.01
C GLY A 78 4.78 10.50 -10.21
N LEU A 79 4.39 9.54 -9.36
CA LEU A 79 3.11 8.83 -9.51
C LEU A 79 1.93 9.78 -9.16
N PRO A 80 1.02 10.06 -10.12
CA PRO A 80 -0.15 10.91 -9.89
C PRO A 80 -1.05 10.35 -8.78
N ALA A 81 -1.76 11.24 -8.07
CA ALA A 81 -2.62 10.87 -6.95
C ALA A 81 -3.60 9.73 -7.29
N ASP A 82 -4.30 9.80 -8.43
CA ASP A 82 -5.27 8.78 -8.84
C ASP A 82 -4.63 7.42 -9.07
N ARG A 83 -3.48 7.38 -9.75
CA ARG A 83 -2.75 6.12 -10.00
C ARG A 83 -2.22 5.54 -8.70
N ARG A 84 -1.74 6.39 -7.79
CA ARG A 84 -1.27 5.99 -6.46
C ARG A 84 -2.39 5.39 -5.62
N ILE A 85 -3.58 5.96 -5.65
CA ILE A 85 -4.74 5.43 -4.92
C ILE A 85 -5.17 4.07 -5.51
N ARG A 86 -5.25 3.95 -6.85
CA ARG A 86 -5.55 2.66 -7.51
C ARG A 86 -4.51 1.60 -7.19
N LEU A 87 -3.23 1.98 -7.18
CA LEU A 87 -2.14 1.09 -6.77
C LEU A 87 -2.30 0.64 -5.31
N GLY A 88 -2.74 1.54 -4.43
CA GLY A 88 -3.08 1.23 -3.04
C GLY A 88 -4.20 0.20 -2.92
N PHE A 89 -5.28 0.35 -3.69
CA PHE A 89 -6.36 -0.63 -3.70
C PHE A 89 -5.88 -2.00 -4.20
N LEU A 90 -5.05 -2.03 -5.23
CA LEU A 90 -4.44 -3.28 -5.72
C LEU A 90 -3.56 -3.93 -4.64
N ALA A 91 -2.75 -3.13 -3.94
CA ALA A 91 -1.86 -3.61 -2.89
C ALA A 91 -2.63 -4.20 -1.69
N VAL A 92 -3.75 -3.58 -1.31
CA VAL A 92 -4.67 -4.10 -0.28
C VAL A 92 -5.34 -5.38 -0.76
N ALA A 93 -5.90 -5.40 -1.97
CA ALA A 93 -6.58 -6.58 -2.51
C ALA A 93 -5.64 -7.80 -2.56
N LEU A 94 -4.40 -7.58 -2.98
CA LEU A 94 -3.38 -8.62 -3.01
C LEU A 94 -2.99 -9.08 -1.59
N GLY A 95 -2.81 -8.16 -0.65
CA GLY A 95 -2.52 -8.47 0.75
C GLY A 95 -3.62 -9.31 1.40
N VAL A 96 -4.88 -8.94 1.19
CA VAL A 96 -6.05 -9.69 1.66
C VAL A 96 -6.10 -11.08 1.03
N ALA A 97 -5.93 -11.19 -0.29
CA ALA A 97 -5.95 -12.49 -0.98
C ALA A 97 -4.87 -13.44 -0.45
N VAL A 98 -3.64 -12.96 -0.29
CA VAL A 98 -2.55 -13.74 0.30
C VAL A 98 -2.89 -14.15 1.73
N THR A 99 -3.36 -13.21 2.56
CA THR A 99 -3.66 -13.49 3.97
C THR A 99 -4.78 -14.50 4.16
N LEU A 100 -5.82 -14.45 3.30
CA LEU A 100 -6.91 -15.42 3.31
C LEU A 100 -6.46 -16.83 2.90
N VAL A 101 -5.37 -16.96 2.14
CA VAL A 101 -4.71 -18.25 1.90
C VAL A 101 -3.85 -18.63 3.09
N LYS A 102 -3.05 -17.70 3.61
CA LYS A 102 -2.10 -17.97 4.70
C LYS A 102 -2.76 -18.51 5.97
N ILE A 103 -3.87 -17.92 6.42
CA ILE A 103 -4.56 -18.33 7.65
C ILE A 103 -4.91 -19.83 7.63
N PRO A 104 -5.71 -20.36 6.66
CA PRO A 104 -6.10 -21.76 6.67
C PRO A 104 -5.01 -22.72 6.18
N VAL A 105 -4.12 -22.28 5.28
CA VAL A 105 -3.16 -23.17 4.63
C VAL A 105 -1.89 -23.34 5.47
N TYR A 106 -1.44 -22.27 6.14
CA TYR A 106 -0.20 -22.25 6.94
C TYR A 106 -0.47 -22.22 8.46
N ASP A 107 -1.74 -22.26 8.88
CA ASP A 107 -2.16 -22.15 10.29
C ASP A 107 -1.57 -20.93 11.00
N GLU A 108 -1.56 -19.79 10.29
CA GLU A 108 -1.05 -18.50 10.80
C GLU A 108 -2.21 -17.58 11.23
N PRO A 109 -2.77 -17.72 12.46
CA PRO A 109 -3.86 -16.87 12.93
C PRO A 109 -3.45 -15.40 13.07
N GLU A 110 -2.16 -15.11 13.18
CA GLU A 110 -1.59 -13.75 13.17
C GLU A 110 -1.93 -13.00 11.86
N GLY A 111 -2.28 -13.74 10.79
CA GLY A 111 -2.89 -13.24 9.56
C GLY A 111 -4.01 -12.21 9.80
N VAL A 112 -4.80 -12.37 10.85
CA VAL A 112 -5.91 -11.45 11.18
C VAL A 112 -5.42 -10.02 11.43
N LEU A 113 -4.23 -9.84 12.02
CA LEU A 113 -3.66 -8.51 12.24
C LEU A 113 -3.29 -7.84 10.92
N PHE A 114 -2.77 -8.59 9.95
CA PHE A 114 -2.49 -8.07 8.60
C PHE A 114 -3.76 -7.61 7.90
N LEU A 115 -4.88 -8.36 8.05
CA LEU A 115 -6.19 -7.92 7.54
C LEU A 115 -6.67 -6.63 8.20
N ALA A 116 -6.50 -6.49 9.51
CA ALA A 116 -6.87 -5.28 10.23
C ALA A 116 -6.08 -4.05 9.73
N PHE A 117 -4.77 -4.21 9.52
CA PHE A 117 -3.93 -3.16 8.96
C PHE A 117 -4.27 -2.81 7.51
N ASP A 118 -4.58 -3.82 6.69
CA ASP A 118 -5.04 -3.61 5.32
C ASP A 118 -6.40 -2.90 5.27
N ALA A 119 -7.30 -3.17 6.22
CA ALA A 119 -8.56 -2.45 6.37
C ALA A 119 -8.34 -0.98 6.77
N VAL A 120 -7.38 -0.69 7.65
CA VAL A 120 -6.98 0.70 7.98
C VAL A 120 -6.47 1.40 6.71
N LEU A 121 -5.55 0.79 5.98
CA LEU A 121 -5.04 1.36 4.73
C LEU A 121 -6.16 1.60 3.71
N LEU A 122 -7.08 0.63 3.55
CA LEU A 122 -8.25 0.76 2.69
C LEU A 122 -9.12 1.95 3.09
N GLY A 123 -9.40 2.11 4.38
CA GLY A 123 -10.17 3.23 4.91
C GLY A 123 -9.55 4.58 4.55
N VAL A 124 -8.24 4.75 4.77
CA VAL A 124 -7.55 6.01 4.44
C VAL A 124 -7.48 6.24 2.92
N LEU A 125 -7.32 5.19 2.11
CA LEU A 125 -7.37 5.28 0.64
C LEU A 125 -8.75 5.70 0.13
N LEU A 126 -9.83 5.19 0.71
CA LEU A 126 -11.20 5.59 0.38
C LEU A 126 -11.45 7.06 0.71
N LEU A 127 -10.96 7.53 1.86
CA LEU A 127 -11.02 8.96 2.22
C LEU A 127 -10.20 9.83 1.26
N ALA A 128 -9.00 9.38 0.85
CA ALA A 128 -8.16 10.07 -0.13
C ALA A 128 -8.81 10.12 -1.52
N TRP A 129 -9.49 9.05 -1.94
CA TRP A 129 -10.24 8.98 -3.19
C TRP A 129 -11.42 9.94 -3.20
N ARG A 130 -12.15 10.01 -2.08
CA ARG A 130 -13.28 10.94 -1.94
C ARG A 130 -12.81 12.38 -2.01
N SER A 131 -11.71 12.74 -1.33
CA SER A 131 -11.18 14.11 -1.34
C SER A 131 -10.70 14.55 -2.73
N THR A 132 -10.05 13.66 -3.49
CA THR A 132 -9.62 13.97 -4.86
C THR A 132 -10.80 14.20 -5.81
N ARG A 133 -11.88 13.42 -5.69
CA ARG A 133 -13.07 13.60 -6.54
C ARG A 133 -13.84 14.90 -6.27
N VAL A 134 -13.87 15.37 -5.03
CA VAL A 134 -14.55 16.63 -4.67
C VAL A 134 -13.83 17.83 -5.29
N VAL A 135 -12.49 17.83 -5.28
CA VAL A 135 -11.67 18.92 -5.86
C VAL A 135 -11.81 19.02 -7.38
N VAL A 136 -12.16 17.93 -8.09
CA VAL A 136 -12.33 17.94 -9.55
C VAL A 136 -13.70 18.47 -9.99
N ARG A 137 -14.68 18.58 -9.08
CA ARG A 137 -16.07 18.94 -9.39
C ARG A 137 -16.50 20.33 -8.93
N GLY A 138 -15.68 21.03 -8.14
CA GLY A 138 -15.93 22.41 -7.69
C GLY A 138 -15.02 23.38 -8.40
#